data_AF-A0A8B4Q7W6-F1
#
_entry.id   AF-A0A8B4Q7W6-F1
#
_cell.length_a   1.000
_cell.length_b   1.000
_cell.length_c   1.000
_cell.angle_alpha   90.00
_cell.angle_beta   90.00
_cell.angle_gamma   90.00
#
_symmetry.space_group_name_H-M   'P 1'
#
loop_
_entity.id
_entity.type
_entity.pdbx_description
1 polymer ?
#
loop_
_entity_poly.entity_id
_entity_poly.type
_entity_poly.pdbx_seq_one_letter_code
_entity_poly.pdbx_strand_id
1 'polypeptide(L)'
;MKKLFIPVLLLSTLFMFISFKQLEYFWFLYTLTLIIGIILAVLNGQIMNILPFSRCLFIGLALGLIGYIGFKVFYTFLPQISIVAFNNVQQLLETYSPTYFWQYFLLIVIIVVGEELLWRGYIQQIFKNYFPTTVAVILSSIHFSLALLLCGYYIGALAAFLSSIVFGGIYEKIKSMSLLIIAHLVLVILLFILLPLY
;
A
#
# COMPACT_ATOMS: atom_id res chain seq x y z
N MET A 1 -7.10 21.40 -12.28
CA MET A 1 -6.92 20.04 -11.70
C MET A 1 -7.91 18.99 -12.20
N LYS A 2 -9.22 19.29 -12.37
CA LYS A 2 -10.21 18.29 -12.82
C LYS A 2 -9.91 17.54 -14.13
N LYS A 3 -9.12 18.14 -15.04
CA LYS A 3 -8.80 17.58 -16.37
C LYS A 3 -7.64 16.55 -16.38
N LEU A 4 -6.84 16.44 -15.31
CA LEU A 4 -5.67 15.55 -15.28
C LEU A 4 -5.87 14.26 -14.48
N PHE A 5 -7.01 14.07 -13.82
CA PHE A 5 -7.20 12.92 -12.93
C PHE A 5 -7.22 11.57 -13.65
N ILE A 6 -8.01 11.45 -14.73
CA ILE A 6 -8.12 10.21 -15.50
C ILE A 6 -6.77 9.77 -16.07
N PRO A 7 -5.98 10.67 -16.71
CA PRO A 7 -4.62 10.33 -17.12
C PRO A 7 -3.74 9.80 -15.99
N VAL A 8 -3.78 10.39 -14.79
CA VAL A 8 -2.96 9.89 -13.67
C VAL A 8 -3.43 8.51 -13.21
N LEU A 9 -4.73 8.27 -13.11
CA LEU A 9 -5.23 6.94 -12.75
C LEU A 9 -4.79 5.88 -13.76
N LEU A 10 -4.88 6.17 -15.06
CA LEU A 10 -4.49 5.25 -16.12
C LEU A 10 -2.98 5.00 -16.12
N LEU A 11 -2.17 6.06 -16.02
CA LEU A 11 -0.71 5.95 -16.01
C LEU A 11 -0.19 5.24 -14.76
N SER A 12 -0.74 5.55 -13.58
CA SER A 12 -0.37 4.86 -12.34
C SER A 12 -0.74 3.38 -12.43
N THR A 13 -1.94 3.02 -12.89
CA THR A 13 -2.31 1.61 -13.11
C THR A 13 -1.38 0.92 -14.10
N LEU A 14 -1.05 1.58 -15.22
CA LEU A 14 -0.17 1.03 -16.24
C LEU A 14 1.25 0.79 -15.70
N PHE A 15 1.85 1.77 -15.04
CA PHE A 15 3.19 1.65 -14.49
C PHE A 15 3.27 0.63 -13.36
N MET A 16 2.24 0.57 -12.51
CA MET A 16 2.10 -0.49 -11.51
C MET A 16 2.05 -1.86 -12.18
N PHE A 17 1.16 -2.05 -13.16
CA PHE A 17 1.04 -3.32 -13.89
C PHE A 17 2.35 -3.74 -14.56
N ILE A 18 3.04 -2.82 -15.23
CA ILE A 18 4.35 -3.07 -15.85
C ILE A 18 5.37 -3.47 -14.77
N SER A 19 5.40 -2.78 -13.63
CA SER A 19 6.31 -3.09 -12.52
C SER A 19 6.10 -4.51 -12.01
N PHE A 20 4.86 -4.93 -11.78
CA PHE A 20 4.56 -6.28 -11.31
C PHE A 20 4.76 -7.35 -12.40
N LYS A 21 4.59 -7.03 -13.69
CA LYS A 21 4.86 -8.00 -14.78
C LYS A 21 6.35 -8.23 -15.04
N GLN A 22 7.19 -7.22 -14.85
CA GLN A 22 8.63 -7.28 -15.13
C GLN A 22 9.44 -7.60 -13.88
N LEU A 23 9.47 -8.87 -13.48
CA LEU A 23 10.07 -9.33 -12.23
C LEU A 23 11.53 -8.87 -12.04
N GLU A 24 12.35 -8.99 -13.09
CA GLU A 24 13.77 -8.61 -13.07
C GLU A 24 13.99 -7.14 -12.69
N TYR A 25 13.08 -6.26 -13.12
CA TYR A 25 13.17 -4.82 -12.92
C TYR A 25 12.18 -4.28 -11.88
N PHE A 26 11.46 -5.16 -11.17
CA PHE A 26 10.38 -4.79 -10.26
C PHE A 26 10.78 -3.70 -9.28
N TRP A 27 11.89 -3.91 -8.56
CA TRP A 27 12.34 -2.97 -7.53
C TRP A 27 12.67 -1.60 -8.09
N PHE A 28 13.19 -1.51 -9.32
CA PHE A 28 13.50 -0.23 -9.96
C PHE A 28 12.25 0.46 -10.50
N LEU A 29 11.43 -0.28 -11.26
CA LEU A 29 10.22 0.26 -11.89
C LEU A 29 9.17 0.67 -10.86
N TYR A 30 8.99 -0.16 -9.83
CA TYR A 30 8.01 0.13 -8.78
C TYR A 30 8.44 1.34 -7.95
N THR A 31 9.72 1.39 -7.55
CA THR A 31 10.29 2.57 -6.87
C THR A 31 10.13 3.83 -7.72
N LEU A 32 10.46 3.78 -9.02
CA LEU A 32 10.30 4.93 -9.91
C LEU A 32 8.85 5.39 -10.00
N THR A 33 7.92 4.44 -10.13
CA THR A 33 6.46 4.70 -10.14
C THR A 33 6.05 5.45 -8.88
N LEU A 34 6.55 5.02 -7.72
CA LEU A 34 6.23 5.64 -6.45
C LEU A 34 6.94 6.98 -6.23
N ILE A 35 8.16 7.19 -6.72
CA ILE A 35 8.81 8.52 -6.71
C ILE A 35 7.97 9.53 -7.50
N ILE A 36 7.49 9.16 -8.69
CA ILE A 36 6.58 10.00 -9.47
C ILE A 36 5.29 10.27 -8.67
N GLY A 37 4.74 9.23 -8.03
CA GLY A 37 3.57 9.36 -7.16
C GLY A 37 3.79 10.31 -5.98
N ILE A 38 4.95 10.26 -5.33
CA ILE A 38 5.36 11.17 -4.25
C ILE A 38 5.39 12.61 -4.77
N ILE A 39 6.04 12.84 -5.91
CA ILE A 39 6.11 14.18 -6.52
C ILE A 39 4.70 14.72 -6.78
N LEU A 40 3.81 13.91 -7.34
CA LEU A 40 2.42 14.29 -7.58
C LEU A 40 1.68 14.60 -6.28
N ALA A 41 1.85 13.77 -5.25
CA ALA A 41 1.21 13.95 -3.95
C ALA A 41 1.70 15.20 -3.22
N VAL A 42 3.00 15.51 -3.27
CA VAL A 42 3.55 16.72 -2.64
C VAL A 42 3.11 17.98 -3.37
N LEU A 43 3.13 17.97 -4.70
CA LEU A 43 2.79 19.16 -5.50
C LEU A 43 1.29 19.44 -5.56
N ASN A 44 0.44 18.41 -5.52
CA ASN A 44 -0.99 18.54 -5.83
C ASN A 44 -1.91 17.86 -4.80
N GLY A 45 -1.37 17.08 -3.87
CA GLY A 45 -2.14 16.35 -2.87
C GLY A 45 -2.58 17.23 -1.70
N GLN A 46 -3.51 16.70 -0.92
CA GLN A 46 -3.97 17.31 0.34
C GLN A 46 -3.47 16.47 1.50
N ILE A 47 -2.15 16.50 1.70
CA ILE A 47 -1.47 15.73 2.75
C ILE A 47 -1.65 16.46 4.08
N MET A 48 -2.37 15.84 5.00
CA MET A 48 -2.59 16.35 6.34
C MET A 48 -1.72 15.59 7.34
N ASN A 49 -1.18 16.33 8.30
CA ASN A 49 -0.40 15.76 9.40
C ASN A 49 -0.68 16.48 10.72
N ILE A 50 -1.85 16.19 11.30
CA ILE A 50 -2.35 16.94 12.47
C ILE A 50 -1.71 16.48 13.79
N LEU A 51 -1.33 15.21 13.89
CA LEU A 51 -0.80 14.67 15.14
C LEU A 51 0.69 14.99 15.34
N PRO A 52 1.14 15.22 16.60
CA PRO A 52 2.55 15.33 16.91
C PRO A 52 3.24 13.97 16.74
N PHE A 53 4.53 14.00 16.39
CA PHE A 53 5.31 12.81 16.04
C PHE A 53 5.26 11.70 17.10
N SER A 54 5.33 12.03 18.39
CA SER A 54 5.26 11.04 19.47
C SER A 54 3.94 10.26 19.49
N ARG A 55 2.80 10.93 19.26
CA ARG A 55 1.50 10.25 19.15
C ARG A 55 1.41 9.42 17.88
N CYS A 56 1.95 9.92 16.77
CA CYS A 56 2.06 9.14 15.53
C CYS A 56 2.86 7.85 15.76
N LEU A 57 3.95 7.92 16.52
CA LEU A 57 4.79 6.77 16.83
C LEU A 57 4.03 5.71 17.63
N PHE A 58 3.43 6.07 18.77
CA PHE A 58 2.73 5.09 19.62
C PHE A 58 1.51 4.48 18.94
N ILE A 59 0.66 5.31 18.33
CA ILE A 59 -0.55 4.82 17.65
C ILE A 59 -0.15 4.02 16.40
N GLY A 60 0.87 4.48 15.66
CA GLY A 60 1.37 3.81 14.46
C GLY A 60 1.93 2.43 14.78
N LEU A 61 2.75 2.32 15.83
CA LEU A 61 3.25 1.03 16.33
C LEU A 61 2.11 0.06 16.66
N ALA A 62 1.11 0.53 17.41
CA ALA A 62 -0.04 -0.30 17.77
C ALA A 62 -0.83 -0.76 16.53
N LEU A 63 -1.13 0.16 15.60
CA LEU A 63 -1.87 -0.16 14.38
C LEU A 63 -1.09 -1.11 13.46
N GLY A 64 0.21 -0.91 13.31
CA GLY A 64 1.07 -1.80 12.52
C GLY A 64 1.14 -3.20 13.11
N LEU A 65 1.27 -3.31 14.44
CA LEU A 65 1.26 -4.59 15.14
C LEU A 65 -0.09 -5.32 14.99
N ILE A 66 -1.21 -4.60 15.16
CA ILE A 66 -2.56 -5.16 14.96
C ILE A 66 -2.72 -5.66 13.52
N GLY A 67 -2.29 -4.86 12.53
CA GLY A 67 -2.30 -5.25 11.13
C GLY A 67 -1.49 -6.52 10.87
N TYR A 68 -0.27 -6.59 11.41
CA TYR A 68 0.60 -7.78 11.29
C TYR A 68 -0.04 -9.01 11.90
N ILE A 69 -0.60 -8.92 13.12
CA ILE A 69 -1.28 -10.03 13.78
C ILE A 69 -2.46 -10.50 12.91
N GLY A 70 -3.25 -9.58 12.36
CA GLY A 70 -4.33 -9.90 11.44
C GLY A 70 -3.86 -10.69 10.21
N PHE A 71 -2.80 -10.23 9.55
CA PHE A 71 -2.21 -10.94 8.41
C PHE A 71 -1.64 -12.30 8.79
N LYS A 72 -0.92 -12.39 9.91
CA LYS A 72 -0.35 -13.64 10.39
C LYS A 72 -1.43 -14.68 10.71
N VAL A 73 -2.51 -14.26 11.39
CA VAL A 73 -3.65 -15.14 11.70
C VAL A 73 -4.28 -15.61 10.39
N PHE A 74 -4.60 -14.70 9.47
CA PHE A 74 -5.16 -15.07 8.17
C PHE A 74 -4.27 -16.07 7.42
N TYR A 75 -2.96 -15.78 7.30
CA TYR A 75 -1.99 -16.64 6.64
C TYR A 75 -1.90 -18.04 7.27
N THR A 76 -1.89 -18.12 8.61
CA THR A 76 -1.78 -19.38 9.36
C THR A 76 -3.00 -20.29 9.17
N PHE A 77 -4.20 -19.70 9.02
CA PHE A 77 -5.45 -20.44 8.85
C PHE A 77 -5.88 -20.61 7.38
N LEU A 78 -5.19 -19.96 6.45
CA LEU A 78 -5.50 -20.02 5.03
C LEU A 78 -5.40 -21.43 4.42
N PRO A 79 -4.38 -22.28 4.71
CA PRO A 79 -4.30 -23.60 4.07
C PRO A 79 -5.42 -24.56 4.50
N GLN A 80 -6.00 -24.36 5.68
CA GLN A 80 -7.18 -25.11 6.15
C GLN A 80 -8.46 -24.68 5.43
N ILE A 81 -8.50 -23.44 4.91
CA ILE A 81 -9.64 -22.90 4.16
C ILE A 81 -9.51 -23.23 2.67
N SER A 82 -8.34 -22.97 2.08
CA SER A 82 -8.06 -23.22 0.67
C SER A 82 -6.55 -23.25 0.39
N ILE A 83 -6.05 -24.41 -0.02
CA ILE A 83 -4.66 -24.58 -0.44
C ILE A 83 -4.33 -23.74 -1.69
N VAL A 84 -5.29 -23.57 -2.60
CA VAL A 84 -5.12 -22.74 -3.81
C VAL A 84 -4.91 -21.28 -3.42
N ALA A 85 -5.69 -20.78 -2.45
CA ALA A 85 -5.52 -19.42 -1.95
C ALA A 85 -4.18 -19.25 -1.22
N PHE A 86 -3.78 -20.22 -0.40
CA PHE A 86 -2.49 -20.22 0.27
C PHE A 86 -1.32 -20.16 -0.72
N ASN A 87 -1.32 -21.02 -1.74
CA ASN A 87 -0.29 -21.03 -2.77
C ASN A 87 -0.22 -19.70 -3.54
N ASN A 88 -1.35 -19.03 -3.77
CA ASN A 88 -1.37 -17.71 -4.41
C ASN A 88 -0.68 -16.63 -3.54
N VAL A 89 -0.85 -16.70 -2.21
CA VAL A 89 -0.15 -15.80 -1.28
C VAL A 89 1.34 -16.13 -1.22
N GLN A 90 1.71 -17.42 -1.09
CA GLN A 90 3.11 -17.83 -1.08
C GLN A 90 3.82 -17.37 -2.36
N GLN A 91 3.21 -17.57 -3.52
CA GLN A 91 3.76 -17.12 -4.80
C GLN A 91 4.06 -15.61 -4.78
N LEU A 92 3.14 -14.78 -4.27
CA LEU A 92 3.37 -13.34 -4.15
C LEU A 92 4.55 -13.02 -3.22
N LEU A 93 4.58 -13.64 -2.04
CA LEU A 93 5.61 -13.38 -1.02
C LEU A 93 7.00 -13.84 -1.49
N GLU A 94 7.11 -15.02 -2.08
CA GLU A 94 8.36 -15.54 -2.63
C GLU A 94 8.85 -14.69 -3.81
N THR A 95 7.94 -14.20 -4.65
CA THR A 95 8.30 -13.44 -5.85
C THR A 95 8.79 -12.02 -5.52
N TYR A 96 8.17 -11.34 -4.55
CA TYR A 96 8.49 -9.93 -4.26
C TYR A 96 9.08 -9.68 -2.87
N SER A 97 9.46 -10.73 -2.14
CA SER A 97 10.22 -10.55 -0.89
C SER A 97 11.61 -9.95 -1.20
N PRO A 98 12.08 -9.01 -0.38
CA PRO A 98 13.42 -8.44 -0.53
C PRO A 98 14.50 -9.49 -0.20
N THR A 99 15.45 -9.67 -1.12
CA THR A 99 16.58 -10.60 -0.99
C THR A 99 17.91 -9.87 -0.77
N TYR A 100 18.05 -8.65 -1.27
CA TYR A 100 19.27 -7.84 -1.12
C TYR A 100 19.05 -6.63 -0.23
N PHE A 101 20.09 -6.21 0.49
CA PHE A 101 20.04 -5.04 1.40
C PHE A 101 19.46 -3.78 0.75
N TRP A 102 19.82 -3.50 -0.50
CA TRP A 102 19.29 -2.32 -1.21
C TRP A 102 17.78 -2.40 -1.45
N GLN A 103 17.19 -3.60 -1.58
CA GLN A 103 15.75 -3.78 -1.73
C GLN A 103 15.03 -3.44 -0.42
N TYR A 104 15.57 -3.84 0.73
CA TYR A 104 15.06 -3.42 2.04
C TYR A 104 15.10 -1.91 2.21
N PHE A 105 16.19 -1.26 1.75
CA PHE A 105 16.30 0.19 1.78
C PHE A 105 15.21 0.85 0.91
N LEU A 106 15.04 0.41 -0.33
CA LEU A 106 13.97 0.93 -1.21
C LEU A 106 12.59 0.70 -0.61
N LEU A 107 12.35 -0.48 -0.03
CA LEU A 107 11.09 -0.86 0.58
C LEU A 107 10.70 0.11 1.71
N ILE A 108 11.59 0.29 2.68
CA ILE A 108 11.34 1.09 3.89
C ILE A 108 11.32 2.58 3.56
N VAL A 109 12.28 3.07 2.78
CA VAL A 109 12.48 4.52 2.63
C VAL A 109 11.56 5.11 1.57
N ILE A 110 11.34 4.38 0.47
CA ILE A 110 10.66 4.93 -0.70
C ILE A 110 9.31 4.27 -0.92
N ILE A 111 9.26 2.93 -0.95
CA ILE A 111 8.05 2.22 -1.38
C ILE A 111 6.92 2.43 -0.37
N VAL A 112 7.13 2.09 0.90
CA VAL A 112 6.08 2.25 1.93
C VAL A 112 5.61 3.71 2.03
N VAL A 113 6.54 4.66 2.04
CA VAL A 113 6.22 6.09 2.10
C VAL A 113 5.46 6.53 0.86
N GLY A 114 5.92 6.11 -0.32
CA GLY A 114 5.33 6.46 -1.60
C GLY A 114 3.95 5.88 -1.80
N GLU A 115 3.68 4.67 -1.31
CA GLU A 115 2.35 4.09 -1.30
C GLU A 115 1.37 4.93 -0.48
N GLU A 116 1.73 5.30 0.76
CA GLU A 116 0.84 6.12 1.58
C GLU A 116 0.59 7.50 0.94
N LEU A 117 1.65 8.15 0.44
CA LEU A 117 1.54 9.47 -0.19
C LEU A 117 0.73 9.44 -1.49
N LEU A 118 0.99 8.49 -2.38
CA LEU A 118 0.27 8.37 -3.65
C LEU A 118 -1.21 8.05 -3.40
N TRP A 119 -1.52 7.02 -2.62
CA TRP A 119 -2.93 6.61 -2.49
C TRP A 119 -3.73 7.49 -1.54
N ARG A 120 -3.22 7.80 -0.33
CA ARG A 120 -4.00 8.56 0.67
C ARG A 120 -3.84 10.06 0.48
N GLY A 121 -2.61 10.50 0.15
CA GLY A 121 -2.28 11.91 -0.04
C GLY A 121 -2.78 12.48 -1.35
N TYR A 122 -2.88 11.65 -2.40
CA TYR A 122 -3.25 12.11 -3.74
C TYR A 122 -4.53 11.43 -4.28
N ILE A 123 -4.48 10.14 -4.66
CA ILE A 123 -5.58 9.47 -5.40
C ILE A 123 -6.91 9.53 -4.64
N GLN A 124 -6.93 9.16 -3.36
CA GLN A 124 -8.12 9.26 -2.51
C GLN A 124 -8.66 10.69 -2.43
N GLN A 125 -7.78 11.69 -2.30
CA GLN A 125 -8.21 13.10 -2.22
C GLN A 125 -8.76 13.60 -3.54
N ILE A 126 -8.27 13.09 -4.67
CA ILE A 126 -8.87 13.44 -5.96
C ILE A 126 -10.26 12.83 -6.09
N PHE A 127 -10.46 11.56 -5.72
CA PHE A 127 -11.79 10.96 -5.72
C PHE A 127 -12.79 11.75 -4.85
N LYS A 128 -12.34 12.29 -3.71
CA LYS A 128 -13.17 13.13 -2.84
C LYS A 128 -13.66 14.43 -3.48
N ASN A 129 -13.02 14.90 -4.56
CA ASN A 129 -13.52 16.06 -5.31
C ASN A 129 -14.77 15.73 -6.14
N TYR A 130 -15.12 14.46 -6.29
CA TYR A 130 -16.22 13.98 -7.13
C TYR A 130 -17.21 13.09 -6.37
N PHE A 131 -16.77 12.44 -5.29
CA PHE A 131 -17.55 11.45 -4.56
C PHE A 131 -17.51 11.70 -3.04
N PRO A 132 -18.52 11.23 -2.29
CA PRO A 132 -18.47 11.22 -0.83
C PRO A 132 -17.25 10.45 -0.31
N THR A 133 -16.76 10.83 0.88
CA THR A 133 -15.55 10.28 1.50
C THR A 133 -15.51 8.74 1.50
N THR A 134 -16.60 8.08 1.89
CA THR A 134 -16.67 6.61 1.91
C THR A 134 -16.45 5.99 0.53
N VAL A 135 -17.09 6.56 -0.50
CA VAL A 135 -16.94 6.10 -1.89
C VAL A 135 -15.52 6.37 -2.39
N ALA A 136 -14.94 7.51 -2.05
CA ALA A 136 -13.58 7.85 -2.44
C ALA A 136 -12.53 6.91 -1.82
N VAL A 137 -12.71 6.50 -0.56
CA VAL A 137 -11.87 5.46 0.07
C VAL A 137 -11.99 4.16 -0.71
N ILE A 138 -13.21 3.68 -0.96
CA ILE A 138 -13.44 2.42 -1.69
C ILE A 138 -12.81 2.46 -3.09
N LEU A 139 -13.04 3.53 -3.87
CA LEU A 139 -12.48 3.67 -5.21
C LEU A 139 -10.95 3.74 -5.22
N SER A 140 -10.35 4.43 -4.24
CA SER A 140 -8.90 4.44 -4.06
C SER A 140 -8.35 3.06 -3.71
N SER A 141 -9.06 2.28 -2.89
CA SER A 141 -8.65 0.93 -2.54
C SER A 141 -8.77 -0.04 -3.70
N ILE A 142 -9.82 0.07 -4.52
CA ILE A 142 -9.94 -0.67 -5.78
C ILE A 142 -8.72 -0.37 -6.65
N HIS A 143 -8.42 0.92 -6.85
CA HIS A 143 -7.28 1.36 -7.66
C HIS A 143 -5.94 0.80 -7.15
N PHE A 144 -5.69 0.84 -5.83
CA PHE A 144 -4.48 0.26 -5.22
C PHE A 144 -4.32 -1.24 -5.50
N SER A 145 -5.41 -2.00 -5.34
CA SER A 145 -5.38 -3.47 -5.51
C SER A 145 -5.33 -3.93 -6.98
N LEU A 146 -5.65 -3.03 -7.92
CA LEU A 146 -5.92 -3.40 -9.30
C LEU A 146 -4.71 -4.04 -10.01
N ALA A 147 -3.51 -3.52 -9.78
CA ALA A 147 -2.31 -4.05 -10.42
C ALA A 147 -2.00 -5.49 -10.00
N LEU A 148 -2.14 -5.80 -8.70
CA LEU A 148 -1.98 -7.16 -8.19
C LEU A 148 -3.03 -8.11 -8.78
N LEU A 149 -4.27 -7.63 -8.90
CA LEU A 149 -5.37 -8.39 -9.47
C LEU A 149 -5.10 -8.76 -10.94
N LEU A 150 -4.66 -7.78 -11.74
CA LEU A 150 -4.33 -7.95 -13.17
C LEU A 150 -3.09 -8.85 -13.38
N CYS A 151 -2.22 -8.96 -12.39
CA CYS A 151 -1.05 -9.81 -12.43
C CYS A 151 -1.30 -11.25 -11.95
N GLY A 152 -2.51 -11.57 -11.44
CA GLY A 152 -2.90 -12.91 -10.99
C GLY A 152 -2.69 -13.18 -9.49
N TYR A 153 -2.32 -12.16 -8.71
CA TYR A 153 -2.17 -12.27 -7.26
C TYR A 153 -3.49 -11.95 -6.57
N TYR A 154 -4.52 -12.78 -6.80
CA TYR A 154 -5.90 -12.51 -6.38
C TYR A 154 -6.05 -12.32 -4.87
N ILE A 155 -5.41 -13.17 -4.06
CA ILE A 155 -5.49 -13.06 -2.59
C ILE A 155 -4.67 -11.86 -2.09
N GLY A 156 -3.53 -11.59 -2.72
CA GLY A 156 -2.75 -10.38 -2.50
C GLY A 156 -3.53 -9.10 -2.82
N ALA A 157 -4.26 -9.09 -3.93
CA ALA A 157 -5.11 -7.98 -4.33
C ALA A 157 -6.26 -7.77 -3.32
N LEU A 158 -6.89 -8.85 -2.84
CA LEU A 158 -7.91 -8.76 -1.79
C LEU A 158 -7.33 -8.20 -0.49
N ALA A 159 -6.15 -8.67 -0.08
CA ALA A 159 -5.43 -8.15 1.08
C ALA A 159 -5.11 -6.65 0.93
N ALA A 160 -4.60 -6.24 -0.23
CA ALA A 160 -4.31 -4.85 -0.57
C ALA A 160 -5.57 -3.97 -0.56
N PHE A 161 -6.68 -4.48 -1.11
CA PHE A 161 -7.97 -3.79 -1.10
C PHE A 161 -8.48 -3.55 0.33
N LEU A 162 -8.52 -4.61 1.15
CA LEU A 162 -9.00 -4.53 2.53
C LEU A 162 -8.10 -3.66 3.41
N SER A 163 -6.78 -3.82 3.30
CA SER A 163 -5.83 -2.97 4.04
C SER A 163 -5.95 -1.51 3.61
N SER A 164 -6.09 -1.24 2.32
CA SER A 164 -6.29 0.12 1.82
C SER A 164 -7.59 0.74 2.31
N ILE A 165 -8.69 -0.02 2.46
CA ILE A 165 -9.92 0.51 3.09
C ILE A 165 -9.65 0.92 4.53
N VAL A 166 -8.97 0.07 5.30
CA VAL A 166 -8.65 0.33 6.70
C VAL A 166 -7.77 1.59 6.82
N PHE A 167 -6.66 1.65 6.09
CA PHE A 167 -5.74 2.78 6.13
C PHE A 167 -6.38 4.06 5.58
N GLY A 168 -7.15 3.98 4.49
CA GLY A 168 -7.88 5.11 3.93
C GLY A 168 -8.92 5.66 4.90
N GLY A 169 -9.65 4.78 5.59
CA GLY A 169 -10.60 5.15 6.64
C GLY A 169 -9.91 5.78 7.87
N ILE A 170 -8.79 5.23 8.31
CA ILE A 170 -7.98 5.80 9.39
C ILE A 170 -7.45 7.18 9.00
N TYR A 171 -6.98 7.36 7.75
CA TYR A 171 -6.55 8.66 7.24
C TYR A 171 -7.67 9.68 7.36
N GLU A 172 -8.89 9.33 6.94
CA GLU A 172 -10.01 10.27 6.97
C GLU A 172 -10.51 10.59 8.37
N LYS A 173 -10.30 9.70 9.34
CA LYS A 173 -10.65 9.96 10.74
C LYS A 173 -9.59 10.76 11.49
N ILE A 174 -8.33 10.41 11.32
CA ILE A 174 -7.22 10.94 12.14
C ILE A 174 -6.48 12.08 11.44
N LYS A 175 -6.48 12.11 10.11
CA LYS A 175 -5.85 13.15 9.28
C LYS A 175 -4.35 13.30 9.58
N SER A 176 -3.66 12.18 9.77
CA SER A 176 -2.21 12.16 9.96
C SER A 176 -1.53 11.16 9.02
N MET A 177 -0.78 11.69 8.07
CA MET A 177 0.02 10.90 7.14
C MET A 177 1.19 10.20 7.84
N SER A 178 1.90 10.89 8.75
CA SER A 178 3.01 10.27 9.48
C SER A 178 2.56 9.07 10.30
N LEU A 179 1.36 9.12 10.89
CA LEU A 179 0.79 7.97 11.58
C LEU A 179 0.66 6.75 10.67
N LEU A 180 0.11 6.94 9.46
CA LEU A 180 -0.09 5.84 8.52
C LEU A 180 1.22 5.28 8.00
N ILE A 181 2.18 6.15 7.68
CA ILE A 181 3.52 5.74 7.26
C ILE A 181 4.15 4.87 8.36
N ILE A 182 4.09 5.30 9.63
CA ILE A 182 4.64 4.51 10.74
C ILE A 182 3.91 3.17 10.88
N ALA A 183 2.58 3.15 10.82
CA ALA A 183 1.80 1.91 10.92
C ALA A 183 2.15 0.92 9.79
N HIS A 184 2.27 1.43 8.57
CA HIS A 184 2.63 0.61 7.41
C HIS A 184 4.08 0.14 7.48
N LEU A 185 5.01 0.99 7.90
CA LEU A 185 6.41 0.61 8.12
C LEU A 185 6.53 -0.52 9.15
N VAL A 186 5.83 -0.39 10.28
CA VAL A 186 5.84 -1.43 11.33
C VAL A 186 5.29 -2.75 10.79
N LEU A 187 4.18 -2.71 10.05
CA LEU A 187 3.64 -3.88 9.37
C LEU A 187 4.66 -4.53 8.44
N VAL A 188 5.29 -3.75 7.55
CA VAL A 188 6.24 -4.24 6.55
C VAL A 188 7.53 -4.78 7.19
N ILE A 189 8.05 -4.10 8.21
CA ILE A 189 9.22 -4.56 8.98
C ILE A 189 8.90 -5.90 9.66
N LEU A 190 7.72 -6.05 10.26
CA LEU A 190 7.33 -7.32 10.85
C LEU A 190 7.18 -8.41 9.79
N LEU A 191 6.56 -8.10 8.65
CA LEU A 191 6.23 -9.06 7.60
C LEU A 191 7.43 -9.52 6.76
N PHE A 192 8.47 -8.71 6.62
CA PHE A 192 9.63 -9.05 5.77
C PHE A 192 10.98 -9.12 6.50
N ILE A 193 11.09 -8.63 7.73
CA ILE A 193 12.39 -8.56 8.43
C ILE A 193 12.35 -9.34 9.74
N LEU A 194 11.46 -8.97 10.66
CA LEU A 194 11.51 -9.50 12.02
C LEU A 194 10.79 -10.84 12.18
N LEU A 195 9.65 -11.02 11.51
CA LEU A 195 8.81 -12.21 11.62
C LEU A 195 8.21 -12.58 10.24
N PRO A 196 9.08 -12.95 9.27
CA PRO A 196 8.66 -13.15 7.90
C PRO A 196 7.62 -14.27 7.76
N LEU A 197 6.72 -14.11 6.79
CA LEU A 197 5.66 -15.08 6.49
C LEU A 197 6.01 -16.02 5.31
N TYR A 198 7.17 -15.85 4.69
CA TYR A 198 7.68 -16.69 3.60
C TYR A 198 8.71 -17.70 4.10
#